data_AF-A0A0Q9Z0C5-F1
#
_entry.id   AF-A0A0Q9Z0C5-F1
#
_cell.length_a   1.000
_cell.length_b   1.000
_cell.length_c   1.000
_cell.angle_alpha   90.00
_cell.angle_beta   90.00
_cell.angle_gamma   90.00
#
_symmetry.space_group_name_H-M   'P 1'
#
loop_
_entity.id
_entity.type
_entity.pdbx_description
1 polymer ?
#
loop_
_entity_poly.entity_id
_entity_poly.type
_entity_poly.pdbx_seq_one_letter_code
_entity_poly.pdbx_strand_id
1 'polypeptide(L)' 'MNKNKSFNEYLIFLRESIENLAEYWQIIGYENPHIKDINAGLNHADPFIIYKASIAATMLLEDRSIYH' A
#
# COMPACT_ATOMS: atom_id res chain seq x y z
N MET A 1 -5.88 -8.95 -23.42
CA MET A 1 -5.57 -8.07 -22.27
C MET A 1 -4.19 -8.42 -21.74
N ASN A 2 -3.25 -7.48 -21.73
CA ASN A 2 -1.84 -7.77 -21.45
C ASN A 2 -1.61 -7.80 -19.93
N LYS A 3 -1.41 -8.98 -19.34
CA LYS A 3 -1.39 -9.19 -17.87
C LYS A 3 -0.37 -8.30 -17.14
N ASN A 4 0.77 -8.03 -17.75
CA ASN A 4 1.81 -7.16 -17.18
C ASN A 4 1.35 -5.70 -17.03
N LYS A 5 0.49 -5.21 -17.92
CA LYS A 5 -0.05 -3.85 -17.83
C LYS A 5 -0.98 -3.72 -16.61
N SER A 6 -1.82 -4.72 -16.39
CA SER A 6 -2.73 -4.79 -15.25
C SER A 6 -2.01 -4.90 -13.91
N PHE A 7 -0.88 -5.61 -13.83
CA PHE A 7 -0.11 -5.70 -12.58
C PHE A 7 0.59 -4.38 -12.23
N ASN A 8 1.17 -3.69 -13.21
CA ASN A 8 1.80 -2.39 -12.98
C ASN A 8 0.77 -1.33 -12.58
N GLU A 9 -0.40 -1.30 -13.23
CA GLU A 9 -1.52 -0.41 -12.87
C GLU A 9 -1.98 -0.66 -11.43
N TYR A 10 -2.08 -1.93 -11.03
CA TYR A 10 -2.41 -2.31 -9.66
C TYR A 10 -1.36 -1.85 -8.64
N LEU A 11 -0.06 -1.98 -8.95
CA LEU A 11 1.00 -1.50 -8.06
C LEU A 11 0.99 0.03 -7.91
N ILE A 12 0.72 0.77 -8.99
CA ILE A 12 0.57 2.23 -8.93
C ILE A 12 -0.59 2.59 -7.99
N PHE A 13 -1.75 1.97 -8.18
CA PHE A 13 -2.92 2.17 -7.31
C PHE A 13 -2.58 1.91 -5.83
N LEU A 14 -1.87 0.83 -5.52
CA LEU A 14 -1.50 0.52 -4.13
C LEU A 14 -0.54 1.54 -3.53
N ARG A 15 0.47 1.99 -4.29
CA ARG A 15 1.43 3.00 -3.82
C ARG A 15 0.72 4.30 -3.48
N GLU A 16 -0.10 4.80 -4.40
CA GLU A 16 -0.88 6.03 -4.20
C GLU A 16 -1.85 5.91 -3.03
N SER A 17 -2.54 4.77 -2.90
CA SER A 17 -3.51 4.54 -1.82
C SER A 17 -2.84 4.50 -0.45
N ILE A 18 -1.69 3.82 -0.33
CA ILE A 18 -0.93 3.74 0.92
C ILE A 18 -0.30 5.08 1.28
N GLU A 19 0.21 5.83 0.31
CA GLU A 19 0.75 7.17 0.54
C GLU A 19 -0.32 8.14 1.05
N ASN A 20 -1.49 8.17 0.39
CA ASN A 20 -2.62 9.00 0.80
C ASN A 20 -3.14 8.61 2.19
N LEU A 21 -3.20 7.31 2.50
CA LEU A 21 -3.63 6.84 3.83
C LEU A 21 -2.62 7.24 4.91
N ALA A 22 -1.32 7.15 4.63
CA ALA A 22 -0.27 7.57 5.55
C ALA A 22 -0.35 9.07 5.85
N GLU A 23 -0.59 9.89 4.82
CA GLU A 23 -0.78 11.33 4.98
C GLU A 23 -2.03 11.64 5.81
N TYR A 24 -3.16 11.01 5.51
CA TYR A 24 -4.40 11.17 6.27
C TYR A 24 -4.19 10.84 7.76
N TRP A 25 -3.59 9.69 8.06
CA TRP A 25 -3.30 9.27 9.43
C TRP A 25 -2.37 10.23 10.16
N GLN A 26 -1.34 10.74 9.48
CA GLN A 26 -0.47 11.77 10.03
C GLN A 26 -1.25 13.05 10.40
N ILE A 27 -2.21 13.47 9.56
CA ILE A 27 -3.03 14.67 9.80
C ILE A 27 -3.94 14.48 11.03
N ILE A 28 -4.55 13.31 11.21
CA ILE A 28 -5.44 13.04 12.35
C ILE A 28 -4.71 12.58 13.62
N GLY A 29 -3.37 12.48 13.58
CA GLY A 29 -2.55 12.05 14.71
C GLY A 29 -2.62 10.55 15.00
N TYR A 30 -3.00 9.75 14.01
CA TYR A 30 -2.97 8.28 14.10
C TYR A 30 -1.63 7.75 13.58
N GLU A 31 -1.01 6.85 14.34
CA GLU A 31 0.25 6.22 13.92
C GLU A 31 0.04 4.72 13.75
N ASN A 32 0.16 4.25 12.50
CA ASN A 32 0.22 2.82 12.20
C ASN A 32 1.68 2.39 12.07
N PRO A 33 2.17 1.46 12.89
CA PRO A 33 3.57 1.04 12.83
C PRO A 33 3.94 0.34 11.52
N HIS A 34 2.97 -0.23 10.80
CA HIS A 34 3.20 -1.04 9.61
C HIS A 34 3.10 -0.26 8.30
N ILE A 35 2.48 0.93 8.29
CA ILE A 35 2.26 1.66 7.02
C ILE A 35 3.58 2.09 6.36
N LYS A 36 4.60 2.42 7.15
CA LYS A 36 5.95 2.76 6.66
C LYS A 36 6.61 1.55 6.00
N ASP A 37 6.49 0.37 6.61
CA ASP A 37 7.05 -0.87 6.07
C ASP A 37 6.36 -1.31 4.78
N ILE A 38 5.02 -1.16 4.73
CA ILE A 38 4.23 -1.44 3.52
C ILE A 38 4.65 -0.52 2.39
N ASN A 39 4.77 0.79 2.64
CA ASN A 39 5.18 1.76 1.63
C ASN A 39 6.60 1.49 1.11
N ALA A 40 7.55 1.20 2.01
CA ALA A 40 8.91 0.82 1.64
C ALA A 40 8.93 -0.47 0.79
N GLY A 41 8.13 -1.46 1.16
CA GLY A 41 8.02 -2.73 0.44
C GLY A 41 7.44 -2.57 -0.97
N LEU A 42 6.43 -1.70 -1.14
CA LEU A 42 5.83 -1.41 -2.46
C LEU A 42 6.81 -0.72 -3.42
N ASN A 43 7.79 0.02 -2.91
CA ASN A 43 8.81 0.73 -3.68
C ASN A 43 10.15 -0.03 -3.77
N HIS A 44 10.20 -1.25 -3.26
CA HIS A 44 11.40 -2.08 -3.29
C HIS A 44 11.73 -2.57 -4.72
N ALA A 45 13.00 -2.88 -4.98
CA ALA A 45 13.43 -3.40 -6.28
C ALA A 45 13.18 -4.92 -6.46
N ASP A 46 13.16 -5.66 -5.35
CA ASP A 46 12.91 -7.12 -5.34
C ASP A 46 11.42 -7.44 -5.53
N PRO A 47 11.04 -8.21 -6.57
CA PRO A 47 9.65 -8.55 -6.87
C PRO A 47 8.94 -9.37 -5.78
N PHE A 48 9.66 -10.18 -5.01
CA PHE A 48 9.07 -10.94 -3.90
C PHE A 48 8.71 -10.04 -2.73
N ILE A 49 9.52 -8.99 -2.49
CA ILE A 49 9.21 -7.98 -1.48
C ILE A 49 8.01 -7.15 -1.91
N ILE A 50 7.97 -6.71 -3.18
CA ILE A 50 6.81 -5.99 -3.76
C ILE A 50 5.54 -6.84 -3.62
N TYR A 51 5.61 -8.13 -3.96
CA TYR A 51 4.46 -9.03 -3.88
C TYR A 51 3.93 -9.14 -2.44
N LYS A 52 4.80 -9.38 -1.44
CA LYS A 52 4.39 -9.43 -0.03
C LYS A 52 3.78 -8.10 0.43
N ALA A 53 4.38 -6.97 0.06
CA ALA A 53 3.87 -5.65 0.37
C ALA A 53 2.50 -5.38 -0.28
N SER A 54 2.27 -5.89 -1.50
CA SER A 54 0.96 -5.76 -2.17
C SER A 54 -0.17 -6.50 -1.46
N ILE A 55 0.13 -7.68 -0.89
CA ILE A 55 -0.84 -8.42 -0.07
C ILE A 55 -1.14 -7.63 1.21
N ALA A 56 -0.09 -7.18 1.92
CA ALA A 56 -0.26 -6.41 3.15
C ALA A 56 -1.04 -5.10 2.91
N ALA A 57 -0.73 -4.37 1.82
CA ALA A 57 -1.45 -3.17 1.43
C ALA A 57 -2.93 -3.45 1.14
N THR A 58 -3.23 -4.54 0.44
CA THR A 58 -4.63 -4.92 0.14
C THR A 58 -5.39 -5.27 1.42
N MET A 59 -4.79 -6.07 2.30
CA MET A 59 -5.41 -6.41 3.59
C MET A 59 -5.64 -5.18 4.45
N LEU A 60 -4.72 -4.20 4.42
CA LEU A 60 -4.89 -2.94 5.13
C LEU A 60 -6.07 -2.14 4.57
N LEU A 61 -6.17 -2.01 3.25
CA LEU A 61 -7.23 -1.25 2.57
C LEU A 61 -8.61 -1.93 2.66
N GLU A 62 -8.67 -3.23 2.90
CA GLU A 62 -9.91 -3.96 3.17
C GLU A 62 -10.45 -3.71 4.58
N ASP A 63 -9.60 -3.29 5.53
CA ASP A 63 -10.01 -2.98 6.89
C ASP A 63 -10.79 -1.65 6.94
N ARG A 64 -12.09 -1.72 7.22
CA ARG A 64 -12.97 -0.55 7.27
C ARG A 64 -12.68 0.37 8.45
N SER A 65 -11.97 -0.10 9.47
CA SER A 65 -11.66 0.70 10.66
C SER A 65 -10.64 1.80 10.39
N ILE A 66 -9.95 1.76 9.24
CA ILE A 66 -8.91 2.73 8.88
C ILE A 66 -9.44 4.13 8.52
N TYR A 67 -10.76 4.27 8.30
CA TYR A 67 -11.43 5.50 7.87
C TYR A 67 -12.15 6.25 9.00
N HIS A 68 -11.90 5.89 10.25
CA HIS A 68 -12.58 6.42 11.42
C HIS A 68 -11.75 7.46 12.19
#